data_AF-A0AA42B777-F1
#
_entry.id   AF-A0AA42B777-F1
#
_cell.length_a   1.000
_cell.length_b   1.000
_cell.length_c   1.000
_cell.angle_alpha   90.00
_cell.angle_beta   90.00
_cell.angle_gamma   90.00
#
_symmetry.space_group_name_H-M   'P 1'
#
loop_
_entity.id
_entity.type
_entity.pdbx_description
1 polymer ?
#
loop_
_entity_poly.entity_id
_entity_poly.type
_entity_poly.pdbx_seq_one_letter_code
_entity_poly.pdbx_strand_id
1 'polypeptide(L)'
;MDDFRWVLILAGALGIGGLLWHGLWSLRKQQRGSIGKEKPLAELYKEQQERDRDDQGFDGVGVSEVKTLGGESADKSDAQRLEPSFSAISDNEPDPEQVEFQLEQPEAQMSDETPKITAEAEPQPEPETVVSEPEQVLILTVVAAPGDEISGADLLPNMLTLGFKFGDMGIFHRHEDSSGQGAVLFSIANMVKPGTFDVDNMEQFQTPGISLFMTLPNAGDAAQSFNMMLNGAQKLARELKCQVLDESRSVLTNQKIRHYQERIREFERQRLIVS
;
A
#
# COMPACT_ATOMS: atom_id res chain seq x y z
N MET A 1 -68.23 -11.35 -13.06
CA MET A 1 -67.00 -10.70 -13.60
C MET A 1 -65.80 -10.95 -12.68
N ASP A 2 -66.02 -11.24 -11.39
CA ASP A 2 -64.95 -11.51 -10.43
C ASP A 2 -64.20 -12.83 -10.64
N ASP A 3 -64.84 -13.84 -11.22
CA ASP A 3 -64.19 -15.13 -11.52
C ASP A 3 -63.02 -15.00 -12.50
N PHE A 4 -63.14 -14.13 -13.51
CA PHE A 4 -62.07 -13.88 -14.49
C PHE A 4 -60.88 -13.15 -13.88
N ARG A 5 -61.09 -12.33 -12.85
CA ARG A 5 -60.01 -11.61 -12.16
C ARG A 5 -59.14 -12.56 -11.36
N TRP A 6 -59.76 -13.50 -10.64
CA TRP A 6 -59.03 -14.52 -9.89
C TRP A 6 -58.26 -15.48 -10.81
N VAL A 7 -58.84 -15.87 -11.95
CA VAL A 7 -58.15 -16.71 -12.95
C VAL A 7 -56.90 -16.02 -13.50
N LEU A 8 -56.98 -14.72 -13.80
CA LEU A 8 -55.82 -13.96 -14.30
C LEU A 8 -54.74 -13.78 -13.23
N ILE A 9 -55.11 -13.55 -11.97
CA ILE A 9 -54.16 -13.46 -10.85
C ILE A 9 -53.45 -14.80 -10.64
N LEU A 10 -54.19 -15.92 -10.69
CA LEU A 10 -53.61 -17.26 -10.50
C LEU A 10 -52.66 -17.64 -11.65
N ALA A 11 -53.03 -17.31 -12.89
CA ALA A 11 -52.18 -17.52 -14.06
C ALA A 11 -50.90 -16.66 -14.01
N GLY A 12 -51.00 -15.40 -13.58
CA GLY A 12 -49.85 -14.52 -13.39
C GLY A 12 -48.90 -15.01 -12.30
N ALA A 13 -49.43 -15.46 -11.16
CA ALA A 13 -48.63 -16.00 -10.06
C ALA A 13 -47.86 -17.27 -10.46
N LEU A 14 -48.48 -18.16 -11.25
CA LEU A 14 -47.81 -19.35 -11.80
C LEU A 14 -46.69 -19.00 -12.78
N GLY A 15 -46.89 -18.00 -13.63
CA GLY A 15 -45.85 -17.54 -14.57
C GLY A 15 -44.62 -16.96 -13.88
N ILE A 16 -44.83 -16.09 -12.89
CA ILE A 16 -43.74 -15.48 -12.12
C ILE A 16 -43.03 -16.54 -11.26
N GLY A 17 -43.78 -17.45 -10.64
CA GLY A 17 -43.22 -18.57 -9.87
C GLY A 17 -42.32 -19.47 -10.73
N GLY A 18 -42.73 -19.75 -11.97
CA GLY A 18 -41.92 -20.51 -12.93
C GLY A 18 -40.62 -19.81 -13.32
N LEU A 19 -40.67 -18.50 -13.56
CA LEU A 19 -39.48 -17.69 -13.89
C LEU A 19 -38.51 -17.58 -12.71
N LEU A 20 -39.01 -17.41 -11.48
CA LEU A 20 -38.19 -17.38 -10.28
C LEU A 20 -37.56 -18.75 -9.99
N TRP A 21 -38.33 -19.84 -10.16
CA TRP A 21 -37.79 -21.19 -10.00
C TRP A 21 -36.72 -21.52 -11.03
N HIS A 22 -36.94 -21.14 -12.29
CA HIS A 22 -35.97 -21.32 -13.37
C HIS A 22 -34.72 -20.43 -13.16
N GLY A 23 -34.90 -19.19 -12.71
CA GLY A 23 -33.81 -18.26 -12.38
C GLY A 23 -32.94 -18.74 -11.21
N LEU A 24 -33.55 -19.20 -10.12
CA LEU A 24 -32.82 -19.75 -8.98
C LEU A 24 -32.10 -21.07 -9.33
N TRP A 25 -32.70 -21.92 -10.17
CA TRP A 25 -32.06 -23.16 -10.62
C TRP A 25 -30.88 -22.91 -11.58
N SER A 26 -30.98 -21.90 -12.45
CA SER A 26 -29.91 -21.51 -13.38
C SER A 26 -28.68 -20.95 -12.64
N LEU A 27 -28.89 -20.11 -11.62
CA LEU A 27 -27.80 -19.53 -10.83
C LEU A 27 -27.02 -20.59 -10.04
N ARG A 28 -27.69 -21.67 -9.61
CA ARG A 28 -27.03 -22.79 -8.92
C ARG A 28 -26.21 -23.69 -9.84
N LYS A 29 -26.51 -23.71 -11.14
CA LYS A 29 -25.82 -24.57 -12.12
C LYS A 29 -24.53 -23.95 -12.67
N GLN A 30 -24.37 -22.63 -12.57
CA GLN A 30 -23.15 -21.92 -13.00
C GLN A 30 -22.00 -22.00 -11.97
N GLN A 31 -22.27 -22.33 -10.69
CA GLN A 31 -21.25 -22.57 -9.66
C GLN A 31 -20.75 -24.03 -9.58
N ARG A 32 -21.07 -24.89 -10.56
CA ARG A 32 -20.61 -26.30 -10.59
C ARG A 32 -19.73 -26.62 -11.80
N GLY A 33 -18.83 -25.70 -12.14
CA GLY A 33 -17.64 -26.00 -12.95
C GLY A 33 -16.43 -26.18 -12.03
N SER A 34 -15.96 -27.42 -11.89
CA SER A 34 -14.70 -27.85 -11.25
C SER A 34 -14.32 -27.22 -9.90
N ILE A 35 -14.89 -27.71 -8.79
CA ILE A 35 -14.15 -27.81 -7.54
C ILE A 35 -13.14 -28.94 -7.74
N GLY A 36 -12.04 -28.62 -8.44
CA GLY A 36 -10.83 -29.40 -8.45
C GLY A 36 -10.28 -29.47 -7.04
N LYS A 37 -9.69 -30.62 -6.70
CA LYS A 37 -9.06 -30.88 -5.41
C LYS A 37 -7.82 -29.99 -5.25
N GLU A 38 -8.00 -28.70 -5.00
CA GLU A 38 -6.90 -27.85 -4.60
C GLU A 38 -6.77 -27.92 -3.09
N LYS A 39 -5.63 -28.42 -2.64
CA LYS A 39 -5.25 -28.41 -1.24
C LYS A 39 -5.34 -26.97 -0.72
N PRO A 40 -5.94 -26.70 0.45
CA PRO A 40 -6.00 -25.35 1.00
C PRO A 40 -4.61 -24.72 1.02
N LEU A 41 -4.53 -23.43 0.72
CA LEU A 41 -3.27 -22.69 0.55
C LEU A 41 -2.26 -22.90 1.70
N ALA A 42 -2.75 -23.10 2.93
CA ALA A 42 -1.95 -23.43 4.10
C ALA A 42 -1.20 -24.79 4.00
N GLU A 43 -1.81 -25.78 3.35
CA GLU A 43 -1.17 -27.07 3.05
C GLU A 43 -0.08 -26.92 1.99
N LEU A 44 -0.30 -26.06 0.97
CA LEU A 44 0.71 -25.75 -0.04
C LEU A 44 1.95 -25.08 0.57
N TYR A 45 1.73 -24.12 1.48
CA TYR A 45 2.82 -23.47 2.20
C TYR A 45 3.61 -24.44 3.08
N LYS A 46 2.92 -25.36 3.79
CA LYS A 46 3.58 -26.39 4.60
C LYS A 46 4.39 -27.38 3.76
N GLU A 47 3.82 -27.88 2.68
CA GLU A 47 4.48 -28.86 1.80
C GLU A 47 5.69 -28.24 1.06
N GLN A 48 5.65 -26.93 0.79
CA GLN A 48 6.80 -26.21 0.26
C GLN A 48 7.87 -25.99 1.34
N GLN A 49 7.47 -25.64 2.56
CA GLN A 49 8.39 -25.47 3.69
C GLN A 49 9.07 -26.78 4.11
N GLU A 50 8.42 -27.94 3.98
CA GLU A 50 9.03 -29.25 4.27
C GLU A 50 10.02 -29.70 3.18
N ARG A 51 9.84 -29.28 1.92
CA ARG A 51 10.77 -29.62 0.83
C ARG A 51 12.11 -28.88 0.89
N ASP A 52 12.14 -27.72 1.53
CA ASP A 52 13.33 -26.88 1.67
C ASP A 52 14.12 -27.19 2.97
N ARG A 53 13.84 -28.32 3.64
CA ARG A 53 14.54 -28.76 4.87
C ARG A 53 15.61 -29.80 4.58
N ASP A 54 16.70 -29.74 5.34
CA ASP A 54 17.75 -30.76 5.30
C ASP A 54 17.45 -31.99 6.17
N ASP A 55 18.28 -33.04 6.05
CA ASP A 55 18.15 -34.29 6.82
C ASP A 55 18.20 -34.07 8.35
N GLN A 56 18.62 -32.89 8.80
CA GLN A 56 18.71 -32.48 10.21
C GLN A 56 17.52 -31.64 10.67
N GLY A 57 16.55 -31.36 9.79
CA GLY A 57 15.31 -30.65 10.10
C GLY A 57 15.45 -29.13 10.20
N PHE A 58 16.54 -28.56 9.67
CA PHE A 58 16.72 -27.12 9.55
C PHE A 58 16.25 -26.66 8.16
N ASP A 59 15.61 -25.50 8.10
CA ASP A 59 15.29 -24.87 6.82
C ASP A 59 16.54 -24.22 6.19
N GLY A 60 16.45 -23.82 4.91
CA GLY A 60 17.57 -23.20 4.17
C GLY A 60 18.14 -21.91 4.75
N VAL A 61 17.62 -21.41 5.88
CA VAL A 61 18.16 -20.27 6.65
C VAL A 61 18.71 -20.68 8.03
N GLY A 62 18.77 -21.98 8.35
CA GLY A 62 19.37 -22.51 9.57
C GLY A 62 18.47 -22.45 10.80
N VAL A 63 17.14 -22.41 10.62
CA VAL A 63 16.16 -22.35 11.71
C VAL A 63 15.45 -23.71 11.85
N SER A 64 15.35 -24.20 13.08
CA SER A 64 14.63 -25.43 13.42
C SER A 64 13.19 -25.13 13.85
N GLU A 65 12.31 -26.14 13.73
CA GLU A 65 10.91 -26.02 14.14
C GLU A 65 10.79 -25.76 15.64
N VAL A 66 10.09 -24.68 16.01
CA VAL A 66 9.86 -24.31 17.42
C VAL A 66 8.88 -25.30 18.04
N LYS A 67 9.42 -26.30 18.74
CA LYS A 67 8.64 -27.25 19.54
C LYS A 67 8.24 -26.58 20.85
N THR A 68 7.00 -26.11 20.95
CA THR A 68 6.43 -25.68 22.24
C THR A 68 6.23 -26.92 23.11
N LEU A 69 7.09 -27.12 24.11
CA LEU A 69 6.87 -28.12 25.15
C LEU A 69 5.65 -27.69 25.96
N GLY A 70 4.54 -28.41 25.79
CA GLY A 70 3.35 -28.30 26.63
C GLY A 70 3.75 -28.52 28.08
N GLY A 71 3.37 -27.55 28.92
CA GLY A 71 3.73 -27.55 30.33
C GLY A 71 3.09 -28.72 31.08
N GLU A 72 3.93 -29.44 31.81
CA GLU A 72 3.48 -30.29 32.91
C GLU A 72 4.43 -30.05 34.09
N SER A 73 3.83 -29.55 35.18
CA SER A 73 4.27 -29.51 36.57
C SER A 73 5.77 -29.34 36.86
N ALA A 74 6.18 -28.11 37.18
CA ALA A 74 7.45 -27.85 37.86
C ALA A 74 7.22 -27.80 39.39
N ASP A 75 7.71 -28.85 40.04
CA ASP A 75 7.99 -28.92 41.47
C ASP A 75 9.05 -27.87 41.88
N LYS A 76 8.98 -27.44 43.13
CA LYS A 76 9.86 -26.42 43.72
C LYS A 76 11.26 -26.99 43.92
N SER A 77 12.29 -26.28 43.46
CA SER A 77 13.58 -26.27 44.17
C SER A 77 14.39 -25.03 43.83
N ASP A 78 15.06 -24.55 44.87
CA ASP A 78 15.85 -23.34 44.97
C ASP A 78 17.02 -23.26 43.96
N ALA A 79 17.15 -22.11 43.32
CA ALA A 79 18.43 -21.64 42.79
C ALA A 79 18.48 -20.11 42.93
N GLN A 80 19.37 -19.63 43.80
CA GLN A 80 19.64 -18.22 44.05
C GLN A 80 19.98 -17.47 42.77
N ARG A 81 19.13 -16.51 42.42
CA ARG A 81 19.41 -15.48 41.42
C ARG A 81 20.27 -14.40 42.05
N LEU A 82 21.52 -14.28 41.62
CA LEU A 82 22.38 -13.15 41.96
C LEU A 82 22.02 -11.99 41.01
N GLU A 83 21.27 -11.01 41.53
CA GLU A 83 21.05 -9.74 40.84
C GLU A 83 22.33 -8.88 40.94
N PRO A 84 22.80 -8.26 39.85
CA PRO A 84 23.82 -7.23 39.94
C PRO A 84 23.22 -5.98 40.60
N SER A 85 23.76 -5.64 41.78
CA SER A 85 23.52 -4.37 42.47
C SER A 85 24.09 -3.21 41.66
N PHE A 86 23.22 -2.31 41.17
CA PHE A 86 23.63 -0.96 40.85
C PHE A 86 23.37 -0.08 42.07
N SER A 87 24.47 0.31 42.71
CA SER A 87 24.51 1.26 43.80
C SER A 87 23.93 2.61 43.39
N ALA A 88 23.00 3.07 44.23
CA ALA A 88 22.41 4.40 44.31
C ALA A 88 23.35 5.54 43.89
N ILE A 89 22.89 6.35 42.94
CA ILE A 89 23.28 7.76 42.86
C ILE A 89 22.14 8.54 43.51
N SER A 90 22.54 9.19 44.59
CA SER A 90 21.82 10.05 45.51
C SER A 90 20.75 10.93 44.86
N ASP A 91 19.56 10.91 45.47
CA ASP A 91 18.63 12.02 45.48
C ASP A 91 19.35 13.30 45.92
N ASN A 92 19.22 14.35 45.12
CA ASN A 92 19.30 15.71 45.60
C ASN A 92 18.32 16.55 44.77
N GLU A 93 17.13 16.72 45.32
CA GLU A 93 16.10 17.67 44.89
C GLU A 93 16.56 19.09 45.25
N PRO A 94 16.48 20.07 44.34
CA PRO A 94 16.33 21.46 44.74
C PRO A 94 14.93 21.99 44.37
N ASP A 95 14.30 22.56 45.39
CA ASP A 95 13.09 23.37 45.48
C ASP A 95 13.03 24.49 44.41
N PRO A 96 11.85 24.90 43.90
CA PRO A 96 11.73 25.89 42.84
C PRO A 96 11.73 27.31 43.43
N GLU A 97 12.90 27.92 43.55
CA GLU A 97 13.02 29.36 43.75
C GLU A 97 12.89 30.11 42.41
N GLN A 98 11.75 30.77 42.28
CA GLN A 98 11.45 31.99 41.51
C GLN A 98 12.59 32.53 40.61
N VAL A 99 12.50 32.24 39.32
CA VAL A 99 13.23 32.99 38.28
C VAL A 99 12.31 34.07 37.72
N GLU A 100 12.63 35.30 38.08
CA GLU A 100 12.01 36.54 37.63
C GLU A 100 12.24 36.74 36.13
N PHE A 101 11.19 36.55 35.33
CA PHE A 101 11.20 36.84 33.90
C PHE A 101 10.95 38.34 33.70
N GLN A 102 12.02 39.09 33.46
CA GLN A 102 11.94 40.51 33.12
C GLN A 102 11.53 40.64 31.65
N LEU A 103 10.23 40.77 31.40
CA LEU A 103 9.66 41.13 30.11
C LEU A 103 9.82 42.64 29.91
N GLU A 104 10.81 43.05 29.12
CA GLU A 104 10.86 44.42 28.60
C GLU A 104 9.71 44.60 27.59
N GLN A 105 8.70 45.37 28.01
CA GLN A 105 7.68 45.96 27.14
C GLN A 105 8.30 47.13 26.37
N PRO A 106 8.18 47.20 25.03
CA PRO A 106 8.16 48.46 24.34
C PRO A 106 6.71 48.96 24.26
N GLU A 107 6.51 50.17 24.78
CA GLU A 107 5.24 50.89 24.81
C GLU A 107 4.62 51.06 23.41
N ALA A 108 3.31 50.87 23.36
CA ALA A 108 2.49 51.25 22.22
C ALA A 108 2.44 52.78 22.09
N GLN A 109 2.99 53.32 21.01
CA GLN A 109 2.63 54.64 20.50
C GLN A 109 1.68 54.48 19.32
N MET A 110 0.43 54.91 19.55
CA MET A 110 -0.55 55.16 18.50
C MET A 110 -0.10 56.37 17.68
N SER A 111 0.05 56.19 16.37
CA SER A 111 -0.10 57.25 15.39
C SER A 111 -0.73 56.68 14.13
N ASP A 112 -1.97 57.13 13.89
CA ASP A 112 -2.68 57.09 12.62
C ASP A 112 -1.76 57.55 11.48
N GLU A 113 -1.63 56.74 10.44
CA GLU A 113 -1.66 57.19 9.04
C GLU A 113 -1.63 55.99 8.09
N THR A 114 -2.66 55.88 7.25
CA THR A 114 -2.64 55.04 6.06
C THR A 114 -1.69 55.66 5.03
N PRO A 115 -0.92 54.86 4.27
CA PRO A 115 -1.33 54.69 2.88
C PRO A 115 -1.09 53.28 2.30
N LYS A 116 -2.02 52.96 1.41
CA LYS A 116 -2.09 51.85 0.48
C LYS A 116 -0.91 51.89 -0.51
N ILE A 117 -0.03 50.88 -0.52
CA ILE A 117 0.74 50.49 -1.70
C ILE A 117 0.81 48.97 -1.79
N THR A 118 0.26 48.49 -2.89
CA THR A 118 0.33 47.15 -3.46
C THR A 118 1.77 46.65 -3.51
N ALA A 119 2.10 45.64 -2.71
CA ALA A 119 3.31 44.84 -2.91
C ALA A 119 2.86 43.53 -3.55
N GLU A 120 3.02 43.48 -4.86
CA GLU A 120 2.97 42.27 -5.67
C GLU A 120 3.99 41.30 -5.07
N ALA A 121 3.50 40.23 -4.45
CA ALA A 121 4.34 39.13 -3.99
C ALA A 121 4.87 38.44 -5.23
N GLU A 122 6.13 38.74 -5.58
CA GLU A 122 6.90 37.93 -6.51
C GLU A 122 6.80 36.46 -6.07
N PRO A 123 6.41 35.52 -6.96
CA PRO A 123 6.48 34.12 -6.64
C PRO A 123 7.95 33.77 -6.38
N GLN A 124 8.26 33.40 -5.14
CA GLN A 124 9.52 32.75 -4.84
C GLN A 124 9.64 31.53 -5.76
N PRO A 125 10.75 31.35 -6.49
CA PRO A 125 10.96 30.14 -7.26
C PRO A 125 10.97 28.98 -6.29
N GLU A 126 10.01 28.05 -6.47
CA GLU A 126 10.16 26.70 -5.92
C GLU A 126 11.55 26.19 -6.33
N PRO A 127 12.29 25.52 -5.43
CA PRO A 127 13.53 24.91 -5.83
C PRO A 127 13.21 23.87 -6.90
N GLU A 128 13.53 24.18 -8.15
CA GLU A 128 13.59 23.20 -9.24
C GLU A 128 14.64 22.17 -8.82
N THR A 129 14.18 21.09 -8.18
CA THR A 129 15.01 19.91 -7.97
C THR A 129 15.35 19.40 -9.36
N VAL A 130 16.60 19.64 -9.77
CA VAL A 130 17.11 19.20 -11.07
C VAL A 130 17.16 17.69 -11.06
N VAL A 131 16.07 17.04 -11.45
CA VAL A 131 16.03 15.61 -11.71
C VAL A 131 16.84 15.41 -12.99
N SER A 132 18.02 14.82 -12.87
CA SER A 132 18.83 14.42 -14.03
C SER A 132 18.07 13.41 -14.90
N GLU A 133 18.50 13.22 -16.15
CA GLU A 133 17.88 12.24 -17.04
C GLU A 133 17.77 10.85 -16.36
N PRO A 134 16.66 10.12 -16.53
CA PRO A 134 16.45 8.86 -15.84
C PRO A 134 17.41 7.79 -16.36
N GLU A 135 18.28 7.29 -15.48
CA GLU A 135 19.24 6.24 -15.81
C GLU A 135 18.62 4.84 -15.69
N GLN A 136 17.73 4.65 -14.71
CA GLN A 136 17.02 3.39 -14.50
C GLN A 136 15.55 3.61 -14.20
N VAL A 137 14.71 2.61 -14.49
CA VAL A 137 13.28 2.59 -14.15
C VAL A 137 12.97 1.31 -13.39
N LEU A 138 12.26 1.45 -12.27
CA LEU A 138 11.73 0.32 -11.50
C LEU A 138 10.22 0.23 -11.73
N ILE A 139 9.71 -0.98 -11.93
CA ILE A 139 8.29 -1.21 -12.27
C ILE A 139 7.72 -2.32 -11.39
N LEU A 140 6.55 -2.05 -10.79
CA LEU A 140 5.69 -3.05 -10.16
C LEU A 140 4.33 -3.00 -10.84
N THR A 141 3.71 -4.15 -11.09
CA THR A 141 2.40 -4.21 -11.75
C THR A 141 1.38 -4.85 -10.84
N VAL A 142 0.20 -4.25 -10.69
CA VAL A 142 -0.94 -4.83 -9.98
C VAL A 142 -1.94 -5.31 -11.02
N VAL A 143 -2.20 -6.62 -11.06
CA VAL A 143 -3.05 -7.25 -12.08
C VAL A 143 -4.23 -8.00 -11.47
N ALA A 144 -5.38 -7.91 -12.12
CA ALA A 144 -6.52 -8.77 -11.82
C ALA A 144 -6.23 -10.23 -12.16
N ALA A 145 -7.02 -11.15 -11.61
CA ALA A 145 -6.94 -12.56 -11.98
C ALA A 145 -7.33 -12.75 -13.46
N PRO A 146 -6.88 -13.83 -14.13
CA PRO A 146 -7.20 -14.06 -15.53
C PRO A 146 -8.71 -14.11 -15.79
N GLY A 147 -9.20 -13.21 -16.64
CA GLY A 147 -10.63 -13.10 -16.97
C GLY A 147 -11.41 -12.12 -16.09
N ASP A 148 -10.79 -11.60 -15.04
CA ASP A 148 -11.32 -10.51 -14.22
C ASP A 148 -10.69 -9.17 -14.64
N GLU A 149 -11.37 -8.08 -14.29
CA GLU A 149 -10.88 -6.71 -14.48
C GLU A 149 -11.05 -5.90 -13.18
N ILE A 150 -10.21 -4.90 -13.01
CA ILE A 150 -10.28 -3.93 -11.93
C ILE A 150 -11.31 -2.86 -12.32
N SER A 151 -12.35 -2.72 -11.51
CA SER A 151 -13.33 -1.63 -11.61
C SER A 151 -12.71 -0.28 -11.26
N GLY A 152 -12.90 0.73 -12.10
CA GLY A 152 -12.46 2.10 -11.85
C GLY A 152 -13.11 2.72 -10.61
N ALA A 153 -14.38 2.37 -10.35
CA ALA A 153 -15.12 2.79 -9.16
C ALA A 153 -14.47 2.30 -7.85
N ASP A 154 -13.82 1.13 -7.88
CA ASP A 154 -13.09 0.59 -6.73
C ASP A 154 -11.63 1.06 -6.71
N LEU A 155 -11.02 1.24 -7.89
CA LEU A 155 -9.62 1.65 -8.05
C LEU A 155 -9.37 3.09 -7.57
N LEU A 156 -10.19 4.04 -8.03
CA LEU A 156 -9.96 5.47 -7.79
C LEU A 156 -9.94 5.81 -6.28
N PRO A 157 -10.91 5.39 -5.44
CA PRO A 157 -10.89 5.69 -4.02
C PRO A 157 -9.65 5.13 -3.31
N ASN A 158 -9.19 3.94 -3.71
CA ASN A 158 -7.99 3.33 -3.16
C ASN A 158 -6.72 4.11 -3.54
N MET A 159 -6.62 4.58 -4.78
CA MET A 159 -5.52 5.46 -5.23
C MET A 159 -5.51 6.79 -4.46
N LEU A 160 -6.67 7.44 -4.31
CA LEU A 160 -6.76 8.71 -3.60
C LEU A 160 -6.45 8.55 -2.10
N THR A 161 -6.86 7.43 -1.48
CA THR A 161 -6.55 7.11 -0.08
C THR A 161 -5.06 6.87 0.14
N LEU A 162 -4.36 6.31 -0.86
CA LEU A 162 -2.91 6.21 -0.87
C LEU A 162 -2.21 7.53 -1.23
N GLY A 163 -3.00 8.59 -1.46
CA GLY A 163 -2.57 9.94 -1.77
C GLY A 163 -1.86 10.06 -3.12
N PHE A 164 -2.30 9.28 -4.12
CA PHE A 164 -2.02 9.58 -5.51
C PHE A 164 -2.88 10.74 -5.98
N LYS A 165 -2.33 11.56 -6.88
CA LYS A 165 -3.03 12.68 -7.51
C LYS A 165 -3.02 12.50 -9.01
N PHE A 166 -4.17 12.69 -9.64
CA PHE A 166 -4.24 12.77 -11.09
C PHE A 166 -3.52 14.04 -11.56
N GLY A 167 -2.74 13.93 -12.62
CA GLY A 167 -1.95 15.06 -13.11
C GLY A 167 -1.49 14.86 -14.54
N ASP A 168 -0.25 15.27 -14.78
CA ASP A 168 0.36 15.29 -16.10
C ASP A 168 0.25 13.94 -16.82
N MET A 169 0.25 14.00 -18.16
CA MET A 169 0.16 12.82 -19.02
C MET A 169 -1.12 11.96 -18.84
N GLY A 170 -2.11 12.44 -18.08
CA GLY A 170 -3.36 11.71 -17.84
C GLY A 170 -3.17 10.48 -16.96
N ILE A 171 -2.19 10.52 -16.05
CA ILE A 171 -1.87 9.43 -15.13
C ILE A 171 -1.89 9.92 -13.67
N PHE A 172 -1.66 9.00 -12.73
CA PHE A 172 -1.62 9.31 -11.30
C PHE A 172 -0.17 9.39 -10.80
N HIS A 173 0.11 10.36 -9.94
CA HIS A 173 1.43 10.61 -9.37
C HIS A 173 1.38 10.60 -7.85
N ARG A 174 2.40 10.01 -7.23
CA ARG A 174 2.67 10.16 -5.82
C ARG A 174 3.75 11.21 -5.65
N HIS A 175 3.41 12.27 -4.92
CA HIS A 175 4.34 13.33 -4.55
C HIS A 175 4.94 13.06 -3.16
N GLU A 176 5.90 13.87 -2.76
CA GLU A 176 6.48 13.86 -1.41
C GLU A 176 5.41 13.97 -0.32
N ASP A 177 4.45 14.88 -0.51
CA ASP A 177 3.32 15.04 0.38
C ASP A 177 2.01 14.43 -0.18
N SER A 178 1.16 13.92 0.70
CA SER A 178 -0.12 13.30 0.31
C SER A 178 -1.15 14.30 -0.22
N SER A 179 -0.98 15.59 0.04
CA SER A 179 -1.75 16.68 -0.56
C SER A 179 -1.45 16.88 -2.05
N GLY A 180 -0.35 16.30 -2.56
CA GLY A 180 0.10 16.48 -3.93
C GLY A 180 1.17 17.56 -4.10
N GLN A 181 1.79 17.99 -3.00
CA GLN A 181 2.87 18.97 -3.01
C GLN A 181 4.25 18.31 -3.00
N GLY A 182 5.25 19.04 -3.45
CA GLY A 182 6.61 18.57 -3.62
C GLY A 182 6.81 17.81 -4.93
N ALA A 183 8.00 17.25 -5.12
CA ALA A 183 8.34 16.58 -6.36
C ALA A 183 7.65 15.20 -6.51
N VAL A 184 7.52 14.73 -7.75
CA VAL A 184 6.98 13.39 -8.04
C VAL A 184 8.00 12.32 -7.63
N LEU A 185 7.58 11.40 -6.77
CA LEU A 185 8.38 10.27 -6.33
C LEU A 185 8.24 9.07 -7.28
N PHE A 186 7.00 8.76 -7.67
CA PHE A 186 6.64 7.65 -8.56
C PHE A 186 5.22 7.82 -9.10
N SER A 187 4.88 7.08 -10.16
CA SER A 187 3.61 7.25 -10.89
C SER A 187 2.90 5.92 -11.13
N ILE A 188 1.60 5.98 -11.42
CA ILE A 188 0.77 4.86 -11.84
C ILE A 188 0.17 5.14 -13.20
N ALA A 189 0.38 4.23 -14.15
CA ALA A 189 -0.28 4.21 -15.45
C ALA A 189 -1.21 3.00 -15.59
N ASN A 190 -2.19 3.11 -16.47
CA ASN A 190 -3.04 2.00 -16.90
C ASN A 190 -2.21 1.02 -17.76
N MET A 191 -2.45 -0.28 -17.66
CA MET A 191 -1.79 -1.27 -18.53
C MET A 191 -2.34 -1.27 -19.96
N VAL A 192 -3.55 -0.75 -20.17
CA VAL A 192 -4.18 -0.65 -21.49
C VAL A 192 -3.74 0.64 -22.18
N LYS A 193 -3.36 0.53 -23.46
CA LYS A 193 -2.98 1.70 -24.27
C LYS A 193 -4.14 2.71 -24.33
N PRO A 194 -3.88 4.02 -24.17
CA PRO A 194 -2.56 4.66 -24.19
C PRO A 194 -1.82 4.70 -22.85
N GLY A 195 -2.36 4.12 -21.78
CA GLY A 195 -1.79 4.14 -20.44
C GLY A 195 -2.38 5.19 -19.50
N THR A 196 -3.39 5.93 -19.98
CA THR A 196 -4.05 7.03 -19.26
C THR A 196 -5.31 6.55 -18.53
N PHE A 197 -5.83 7.42 -17.67
CA PHE A 197 -7.13 7.27 -17.00
C PHE A 197 -8.08 8.36 -17.46
N ASP A 198 -9.34 7.98 -17.66
CA ASP A 198 -10.44 8.91 -17.88
C ASP A 198 -11.15 9.13 -16.55
N VAL A 199 -10.69 10.13 -15.78
CA VAL A 199 -11.17 10.37 -14.41
C VAL A 199 -12.64 10.76 -14.39
N ASP A 200 -13.13 11.41 -15.44
CA ASP A 200 -14.52 11.85 -15.56
C ASP A 200 -15.48 10.67 -15.75
N ASN A 201 -14.98 9.52 -16.23
CA ASN A 201 -15.79 8.31 -16.48
C ASN A 201 -15.31 7.07 -15.71
N MET A 202 -14.78 7.25 -14.50
CA MET A 202 -14.24 6.14 -13.70
C MET A 202 -15.27 5.10 -13.26
N GLU A 203 -16.56 5.45 -13.20
CA GLU A 203 -17.62 4.48 -12.87
C GLU A 203 -17.77 3.37 -13.93
N GLN A 204 -17.47 3.70 -15.19
CA GLN A 204 -17.57 2.76 -16.32
C GLN A 204 -16.20 2.19 -16.72
N PHE A 205 -15.12 2.76 -16.18
CA PHE A 205 -13.76 2.33 -16.45
C PHE A 205 -13.49 0.93 -15.90
N GLN A 206 -12.82 0.10 -16.69
CA GLN A 206 -12.29 -1.18 -16.26
C GLN A 206 -10.90 -1.38 -16.85
N THR A 207 -10.05 -2.12 -16.13
CA THR A 207 -8.71 -2.45 -16.62
C THR A 207 -8.21 -3.80 -16.13
N PRO A 208 -7.49 -4.58 -16.94
CA PRO A 208 -6.79 -5.78 -16.48
C PRO A 208 -5.73 -5.49 -15.40
N GLY A 209 -5.24 -4.25 -15.29
CA GLY A 209 -4.27 -3.89 -14.28
C GLY A 209 -3.65 -2.51 -14.44
N ILE A 210 -2.77 -2.19 -13.50
CA ILE A 210 -2.06 -0.91 -13.43
C ILE A 210 -0.57 -1.16 -13.21
N SER A 211 0.27 -0.25 -13.71
CA SER A 211 1.72 -0.29 -13.54
C SER A 211 2.18 0.90 -12.72
N LEU A 212 2.81 0.62 -11.58
CA LEU A 212 3.52 1.60 -10.76
C LEU A 212 4.97 1.64 -11.22
N PHE A 213 5.52 2.85 -11.40
CA PHE A 213 6.90 3.00 -11.83
C PHE A 213 7.57 4.23 -11.23
N MET A 214 8.87 4.11 -11.01
CA MET A 214 9.73 5.20 -10.53
C MET A 214 11.05 5.22 -11.31
N THR A 215 11.64 6.40 -11.46
CA THR A 215 12.95 6.58 -12.08
C THR A 215 14.05 6.64 -11.02
N LEU A 216 15.28 6.30 -11.41
CA LEU A 216 16.49 6.56 -10.64
C LEU A 216 17.43 7.44 -11.48
N PRO A 217 17.91 8.58 -10.96
CA PRO A 217 17.50 9.15 -9.68
C PRO A 217 16.05 9.65 -9.74
N ASN A 218 15.40 9.72 -8.59
CA ASN A 218 14.19 10.52 -8.41
C ASN A 218 14.51 11.73 -7.51
N ALA A 219 13.52 12.60 -7.34
CA ALA A 219 13.70 13.83 -6.57
C ALA A 219 13.87 13.60 -5.05
N GLY A 220 13.37 12.48 -4.53
CA GLY A 220 13.46 12.10 -3.12
C GLY A 220 14.54 11.06 -2.82
N ASP A 221 14.47 10.47 -1.61
CA ASP A 221 15.25 9.28 -1.26
C ASP A 221 14.69 8.07 -2.01
N ALA A 222 15.52 7.43 -2.84
CA ALA A 222 15.08 6.37 -3.73
C ALA A 222 14.62 5.12 -2.97
N ALA A 223 15.31 4.77 -1.88
CA ALA A 223 14.94 3.62 -1.05
C ALA A 223 13.59 3.83 -0.35
N GLN A 224 13.35 5.01 0.22
CA GLN A 224 12.07 5.39 0.81
C GLN A 224 10.95 5.42 -0.24
N SER A 225 11.22 6.04 -1.39
CA SER A 225 10.26 6.12 -2.50
C SER A 225 9.85 4.73 -2.99
N PHE A 226 10.82 3.82 -3.13
CA PHE A 226 10.53 2.43 -3.50
C PHE A 226 9.71 1.71 -2.43
N ASN A 227 10.03 1.88 -1.14
CA ASN A 227 9.24 1.29 -0.06
C ASN A 227 7.80 1.81 -0.06
N MET A 228 7.59 3.10 -0.32
CA MET A 228 6.25 3.68 -0.49
C MET A 228 5.53 3.06 -1.69
N MET A 229 6.20 2.93 -2.84
CA MET A 229 5.65 2.30 -4.04
C MET A 229 5.26 0.84 -3.80
N LEU A 230 6.14 0.06 -3.15
CA LEU A 230 5.90 -1.33 -2.80
C LEU A 230 4.69 -1.50 -1.87
N ASN A 231 4.64 -0.71 -0.80
CA ASN A 231 3.52 -0.73 0.15
C ASN A 231 2.20 -0.34 -0.54
N GLY A 232 2.25 0.68 -1.41
CA GLY A 232 1.10 1.09 -2.22
C GLY A 232 0.61 -0.03 -3.14
N ALA A 233 1.52 -0.67 -3.88
CA ALA A 233 1.19 -1.79 -4.76
C ALA A 233 0.58 -2.98 -4.01
N GLN A 234 1.15 -3.36 -2.86
CA GLN A 234 0.64 -4.45 -2.02
C GLN A 234 -0.72 -4.13 -1.41
N LYS A 235 -0.95 -2.87 -1.00
CA LYS A 235 -2.25 -2.44 -0.48
C LYS A 235 -3.31 -2.45 -1.58
N LEU A 236 -3.02 -1.90 -2.75
CA LEU A 236 -3.92 -1.97 -3.91
C LEU A 236 -4.25 -3.42 -4.27
N ALA A 237 -3.24 -4.29 -4.31
CA ALA A 237 -3.45 -5.71 -4.58
C ALA A 237 -4.38 -6.38 -3.56
N ARG A 238 -4.22 -6.09 -2.27
CA ARG A 238 -5.07 -6.64 -1.21
C ARG A 238 -6.51 -6.17 -1.32
N GLU A 239 -6.74 -4.86 -1.44
CA GLU A 239 -8.09 -4.29 -1.46
C GLU A 239 -8.86 -4.69 -2.73
N LEU A 240 -8.16 -4.77 -3.86
CA LEU A 240 -8.75 -5.09 -5.17
C LEU A 240 -8.66 -6.59 -5.52
N LYS A 241 -8.22 -7.44 -4.58
CA LYS A 241 -8.03 -8.90 -4.78
C LYS A 241 -7.17 -9.24 -6.00
N CYS A 242 -6.17 -8.42 -6.26
CA CYS A 242 -5.23 -8.52 -7.36
C CYS A 242 -3.90 -9.16 -6.92
N GLN A 243 -3.00 -9.41 -7.89
CA GLN A 243 -1.64 -9.88 -7.65
C GLN A 243 -0.61 -8.80 -8.00
N VAL A 244 0.50 -8.75 -7.26
CA VAL A 244 1.64 -7.89 -7.60
C VAL A 244 2.67 -8.69 -8.39
N LEU A 245 3.07 -8.16 -9.54
CA LEU A 245 4.10 -8.69 -10.41
C LEU A 245 5.30 -7.74 -10.46
N ASP A 246 6.47 -8.29 -10.72
CA ASP A 246 7.68 -7.54 -11.05
C ASP A 246 7.70 -7.07 -12.52
N GLU A 247 8.78 -6.41 -12.91
CA GLU A 247 9.02 -5.96 -14.29
C GLU A 247 9.03 -7.08 -15.35
N SER A 248 9.30 -8.31 -14.95
CA SER A 248 9.27 -9.51 -15.81
C SER A 248 7.88 -10.15 -15.90
N ARG A 249 6.86 -9.54 -15.28
CA ARG A 249 5.50 -10.08 -15.13
C ARG A 249 5.43 -11.38 -14.34
N SER A 250 6.40 -11.60 -13.46
CA SER A 250 6.41 -12.74 -12.56
C SER A 250 5.96 -12.31 -11.18
N VAL A 251 5.30 -13.20 -10.43
CA VAL A 251 4.80 -12.91 -9.08
C VAL A 251 5.91 -12.32 -8.21
N LEU A 252 5.59 -11.25 -7.49
CA LEU A 252 6.51 -10.55 -6.60
C LEU A 252 6.76 -11.39 -5.33
N THR A 253 8.02 -11.70 -5.06
CA THR A 253 8.46 -12.47 -3.89
C THR A 253 9.40 -11.66 -3.02
N ASN A 254 9.62 -12.09 -1.77
CA ASN A 254 10.58 -11.43 -0.87
C ASN A 254 12.01 -11.40 -1.44
N GLN A 255 12.41 -12.41 -2.22
CA GLN A 255 13.71 -12.42 -2.89
C GLN A 255 13.80 -11.30 -3.94
N LYS A 256 12.74 -11.09 -4.72
CA LYS A 256 12.69 -10.03 -5.74
C LYS A 256 12.63 -8.64 -5.12
N ILE A 257 11.92 -8.48 -4.01
CA ILE A 257 11.90 -7.22 -3.25
C ILE A 257 13.31 -6.86 -2.78
N ARG A 258 14.07 -7.84 -2.22
CA ARG A 258 15.47 -7.62 -1.85
C ARG A 258 16.32 -7.24 -3.05
N HIS A 259 16.11 -7.88 -4.19
CA HIS A 259 16.82 -7.54 -5.42
C HIS A 259 16.57 -6.09 -5.86
N TYR A 260 15.34 -5.58 -5.77
CA TYR A 260 15.05 -4.16 -6.02
C TYR A 260 15.79 -3.24 -5.03
N GLN A 261 15.80 -3.57 -3.74
CA GLN A 261 16.51 -2.79 -2.72
C GLN A 261 18.03 -2.78 -2.95
N GLU A 262 18.61 -3.90 -3.37
CA GLU A 262 20.02 -4.00 -3.73
C GLU A 262 20.36 -3.15 -4.95
N ARG A 263 19.51 -3.18 -6.00
CA ARG A 263 19.66 -2.33 -7.19
C ARG A 263 19.67 -0.85 -6.84
N ILE A 264 18.77 -0.40 -5.96
CA ILE A 264 18.71 0.99 -5.50
C ILE A 264 19.98 1.37 -4.74
N ARG A 265 20.41 0.54 -3.78
CA ARG A 265 21.64 0.78 -3.01
C ARG A 265 22.89 0.82 -3.89
N GLU A 266 22.97 -0.05 -4.88
CA GLU A 266 24.08 -0.07 -5.82
C GLU A 266 24.10 1.19 -6.68
N PHE A 267 22.94 1.61 -7.18
CA PHE A 267 22.79 2.85 -7.93
C PHE A 267 23.24 4.07 -7.11
N GLU A 268 22.77 4.20 -5.86
CA GLU A 268 23.16 5.29 -4.95
C GLU A 268 24.67 5.28 -4.66
N ARG A 269 25.27 4.09 -4.45
CA ARG A 269 26.71 3.96 -4.22
C ARG A 269 27.51 4.43 -5.43
N GLN A 270 27.11 4.03 -6.64
CA GLN A 270 27.79 4.44 -7.87
C GLN A 270 27.71 5.95 -8.07
N ARG A 271 26.56 6.55 -7.78
CA ARG A 271 26.37 8.00 -7.86
C ARG A 271 27.29 8.78 -6.91
N LEU A 272 27.46 8.30 -5.68
CA LEU A 272 28.39 8.90 -4.70
C LEU A 272 29.87 8.81 -5.09
N ILE A 273 30.24 7.86 -5.94
CA ILE A 273 31.63 7.70 -6.43
C ILE A 273 31.91 8.68 -7.57
N VAL A 274 30.89 9.04 -8.35
CA VAL A 274 31.01 9.87 -9.56
C VAL A 274 30.78 11.36 -9.26
N SER A 275 30.11 11.70 -8.15
CA SER A 275 29.88 13.07 -7.65
C SER A 275 31.08 13.64 -6.88
#